data_AF-A0A6S7G0J4-F1
#
_entry.id   AF-A0A6S7G0J4-F1
#
_cell.length_a   1.000
_cell.length_b   1.000
_cell.length_c   1.000
_cell.angle_alpha   90.00
_cell.angle_beta   90.00
_cell.angle_gamma   90.00
#
_symmetry.space_group_name_H-M   'P 1'
#
loop_
_entity.id
_entity.type
_entity.pdbx_description
1 polymer ?
#
loop_
_entity_poly.entity_id
_entity_poly.type
_entity_poly.pdbx_seq_one_letter_code
_entity_poly.pdbx_strand_id
1 'polypeptide(L)'
;MEKCTAQFLIKLQAHSKIPKVAVNNIVEGTSILINQVKEHLKQKVISYINESDEDFTTESVEQIFDNFEDPLINLKTSYRQSSVIENNPNFVQPLHIADIITSHPSYCREGILYDICDGQCFKNNPIFQEHPNALQIVLYHDEVEICNPLGSHVGKHKIDLYYYTLGNISPKHRSKLRAIRLLAIVKAKDVSKYGQKKILTPILNDLQRLANGYTFIINGTPIELFGAVVSCLGDTEGQHQWGCFKVKVGWAHQKCRNCLCTFVNMQQNFRDSQFTQRSVEQYHRQCDDIERGPNDEIMKDL
;
A
#
# COMPACT_ATOMS: atom_id res chain seq x y z
N MET A 1 12.57 31.48 -18.88
CA MET A 1 12.76 31.43 -17.41
C MET A 1 11.98 30.28 -16.77
N GLU A 2 10.69 30.13 -17.06
CA GLU A 2 9.79 29.15 -16.40
C GLU A 2 10.30 27.70 -16.39
N LYS A 3 10.90 27.22 -17.48
CA LYS A 3 11.48 25.85 -17.54
C LYS A 3 12.58 25.64 -16.50
N CYS A 4 13.43 26.64 -16.26
CA CYS A 4 14.49 26.58 -15.24
C CYS A 4 13.88 26.62 -13.83
N THR A 5 12.86 27.45 -13.62
CA THR A 5 12.12 27.54 -12.35
C THR A 5 11.44 26.22 -12.00
N ALA A 6 10.77 25.57 -12.97
CA ALA A 6 10.18 24.25 -12.78
C ALA A 6 11.23 23.18 -12.46
N GLN A 7 12.36 23.19 -13.17
CA GLN A 7 13.49 22.28 -12.88
C GLN A 7 14.08 22.49 -11.49
N PHE A 8 14.22 23.75 -11.04
CA PHE A 8 14.67 24.09 -9.69
C PHE A 8 13.75 23.45 -8.65
N LEU A 9 12.43 23.67 -8.77
CA LEU A 9 11.44 23.11 -7.85
C LEU A 9 11.46 21.57 -7.83
N ILE A 10 11.45 20.95 -9.02
CA ILE A 10 11.41 19.49 -9.15
C ILE A 10 12.67 18.86 -8.55
N LYS A 11 13.85 19.43 -8.80
CA LYS A 11 15.10 18.94 -8.18
C LYS A 11 15.03 19.05 -6.66
N LEU A 12 14.56 20.18 -6.14
CA LEU A 12 14.44 20.41 -4.71
C LEU A 12 13.49 19.39 -4.03
N GLN A 13 12.35 19.10 -4.65
CA GLN A 13 11.36 18.16 -4.11
C GLN A 13 11.79 16.69 -4.26
N ALA A 14 12.32 16.31 -5.43
CA ALA A 14 12.57 14.91 -5.76
C ALA A 14 13.90 14.37 -5.22
N HIS A 15 14.97 15.17 -5.23
CA HIS A 15 16.30 14.69 -4.83
C HIS A 15 16.53 14.81 -3.33
N SER A 16 16.06 15.90 -2.72
CA SER A 16 16.42 16.22 -1.34
C SER A 16 15.47 15.63 -0.29
N LYS A 17 14.32 15.04 -0.71
CA LYS A 17 13.27 14.51 0.18
C LYS A 17 12.88 15.46 1.32
N ILE A 18 13.00 16.76 1.08
CA ILE A 18 12.76 17.77 2.12
C ILE A 18 11.26 18.02 2.31
N PRO A 19 10.81 18.36 3.53
CA PRO A 19 9.42 18.69 3.79
C PRO A 19 8.93 19.88 2.94
N LYS A 20 7.63 19.92 2.62
CA LYS A 20 7.01 21.01 1.84
C LYS A 20 7.26 22.39 2.46
N VAL A 21 7.28 22.48 3.79
CA VAL A 21 7.60 23.71 4.51
C VAL A 21 9.03 24.19 4.20
N ALA A 22 10.00 23.27 4.17
CA ALA A 22 11.38 23.60 3.83
C ALA A 22 11.51 24.05 2.36
N VAL A 23 10.78 23.41 1.44
CA VAL A 23 10.70 23.84 0.03
C VAL A 23 10.25 25.30 -0.08
N ASN A 24 9.15 25.65 0.60
CA ASN A 24 8.61 27.02 0.58
C ASN A 24 9.62 28.03 1.15
N ASN A 25 10.27 27.69 2.26
CA ASN A 25 11.28 28.55 2.87
C ASN A 25 12.49 28.77 1.95
N ILE A 26 12.93 27.74 1.23
CA ILE A 26 14.03 27.84 0.28
C ILE A 26 13.64 28.72 -0.91
N VAL A 27 12.43 28.53 -1.47
CA VAL A 27 11.93 29.37 -2.55
C VAL A 27 11.88 30.83 -2.12
N GLU A 28 11.31 31.11 -0.94
CA GLU A 28 11.20 32.48 -0.43
C GLU A 28 12.59 33.09 -0.14
N GLY A 29 13.47 32.35 0.54
CA GLY A 29 14.84 32.81 0.81
C GLY A 29 15.64 33.06 -0.46
N THR A 30 15.45 32.25 -1.51
CA THR A 30 16.11 32.45 -2.80
C THR A 30 15.54 33.66 -3.53
N SER A 31 14.22 33.88 -3.48
CA SER A 31 13.56 35.08 -4.03
C SER A 31 14.08 36.36 -3.37
N ILE A 32 14.21 36.36 -2.03
CA ILE A 32 14.79 37.47 -1.27
C ILE A 32 16.24 37.72 -1.70
N LEU A 33 17.06 36.67 -1.81
CA LEU A 33 18.47 36.80 -2.23
C LEU A 33 18.60 37.37 -3.65
N ILE A 34 17.77 36.90 -4.60
CA ILE A 34 17.75 37.42 -5.97
C ILE A 34 17.41 38.91 -5.98
N ASN A 35 16.40 39.31 -5.20
CA ASN A 35 16.02 40.72 -5.09
C ASN A 35 17.14 41.57 -4.47
N GLN A 36 17.83 41.08 -3.45
CA GLN A 36 18.97 41.80 -2.86
C GLN A 36 20.13 41.97 -3.86
N VAL A 37 20.46 40.92 -4.61
CA VAL A 37 21.50 40.98 -5.65
C VAL A 37 21.09 41.94 -6.78
N LYS A 38 19.82 41.90 -7.20
CA LYS A 38 19.24 42.81 -8.19
C LYS A 38 19.41 44.27 -7.74
N GLU A 39 18.99 44.62 -6.53
CA GLU A 39 19.09 45.99 -6.01
C GLU A 39 20.56 46.45 -5.89
N HIS A 40 21.45 45.57 -5.44
CA HIS A 40 22.88 45.89 -5.37
C HIS A 40 23.49 46.15 -6.76
N LEU A 41 23.13 45.34 -7.76
CA LEU A 41 23.56 45.55 -9.14
C LEU A 41 22.97 46.85 -9.72
N LYS A 42 21.69 47.13 -9.47
CA LYS A 42 21.02 48.37 -9.88
C LYS A 42 21.79 49.59 -9.38
N GLN A 43 22.09 49.63 -8.08
CA GLN A 43 22.85 50.72 -7.46
C GLN A 43 24.24 50.88 -8.08
N LYS A 44 24.96 49.77 -8.30
CA LYS A 44 26.31 49.80 -8.87
C LYS A 44 26.33 50.25 -10.33
N VAL A 45 25.33 49.87 -11.13
CA VAL A 45 25.23 50.32 -12.53
C VAL A 45 24.90 51.82 -12.57
N ILE A 46 23.96 52.28 -11.75
CA ILE A 46 23.58 53.70 -11.66
C ILE A 46 24.78 54.57 -11.26
N SER A 47 25.62 54.12 -10.32
CA SER A 47 26.80 54.90 -9.91
C SER A 47 27.79 55.10 -11.05
N TYR A 48 28.01 54.10 -11.90
CA TYR A 48 28.91 54.24 -13.06
C TYR A 48 28.35 55.16 -14.15
N ILE A 49 27.04 55.13 -14.36
CA ILE A 49 26.39 55.97 -15.38
C ILE A 49 26.41 57.44 -14.96
N ASN A 50 26.16 57.72 -13.68
CA ASN A 50 26.26 59.08 -13.14
C ASN A 50 27.68 59.67 -13.22
N GLU A 51 28.72 58.82 -13.37
CA GLU A 51 30.12 59.22 -13.53
C GLU A 51 30.56 59.33 -15.01
N SER A 52 29.70 58.94 -15.97
CA SER A 52 30.00 58.94 -17.40
C SER A 52 29.29 60.06 -18.16
N ASP A 53 29.97 60.69 -19.13
CA ASP A 53 29.44 61.75 -20.01
C ASP A 53 28.59 61.20 -21.20
N GLU A 54 28.07 59.97 -21.10
CA GLU A 54 27.29 59.33 -22.17
C GLU A 54 25.78 59.62 -22.06
N ASP A 55 25.08 59.67 -23.20
CA ASP A 55 23.61 59.90 -23.36
C ASP A 55 22.70 58.86 -22.67
N PHE A 56 23.25 57.96 -21.86
CA PHE A 56 22.48 56.93 -21.16
C PHE A 56 21.91 57.51 -19.87
N THR A 57 20.59 57.66 -19.79
CA THR A 57 19.95 58.25 -18.60
C THR A 57 19.75 57.22 -17.49
N THR A 58 19.92 57.64 -16.23
CA THR A 58 19.64 56.85 -15.02
C THR A 58 18.23 56.25 -15.03
N GLU A 59 17.26 57.00 -15.55
CA GLU A 59 15.87 56.59 -15.71
C GLU A 59 15.71 55.36 -16.62
N SER A 60 16.52 55.26 -17.68
CA SER A 60 16.51 54.12 -18.60
C SER A 60 16.96 52.83 -17.91
N VAL A 61 17.94 52.92 -17.01
CA VAL A 61 18.43 51.77 -16.23
C VAL A 61 17.45 51.38 -15.14
N GLU A 62 16.83 52.35 -14.47
CA GLU A 62 15.80 52.07 -13.48
C GLU A 62 14.66 51.25 -14.08
N GLN A 63 14.18 51.63 -15.26
CA GLN A 63 13.15 50.86 -15.98
C GLN A 63 13.58 49.42 -16.30
N ILE A 64 14.85 49.19 -16.68
CA ILE A 64 15.34 47.83 -16.96
C ILE A 64 15.28 46.95 -15.70
N PHE A 65 15.75 47.46 -14.57
CA PHE A 65 15.71 46.72 -13.33
C PHE A 65 14.28 46.58 -12.78
N ASP A 66 13.43 47.60 -12.90
CA ASP A 66 12.06 47.54 -12.40
C ASP A 66 11.22 46.52 -13.17
N ASN A 67 11.49 46.34 -14.47
CA ASN A 67 10.89 45.30 -15.31
C ASN A 67 11.46 43.89 -15.06
N PHE A 68 12.46 43.73 -14.20
CA PHE A 68 12.96 42.40 -13.82
C PHE A 68 11.98 41.72 -12.86
N GLU A 69 11.25 40.74 -13.38
CA GLU A 69 10.38 39.86 -12.60
C GLU A 69 11.16 38.80 -11.83
N ASP A 70 10.76 38.54 -10.58
CA ASP A 70 11.29 37.44 -9.78
C ASP A 70 11.03 36.09 -10.49
N PRO A 71 12.07 35.35 -10.90
CA PRO A 71 11.92 34.08 -11.60
C PRO A 71 11.21 33.01 -10.78
N LEU A 72 11.09 33.20 -9.46
CA LEU A 72 10.44 32.27 -8.51
C LEU A 72 9.05 32.73 -8.06
N ILE A 73 8.50 33.81 -8.64
CA ILE A 73 7.19 34.37 -8.24
C ILE A 73 6.05 33.34 -8.32
N ASN A 74 6.13 32.44 -9.30
CA ASN A 74 5.19 31.34 -9.52
C ASN A 74 5.46 30.11 -8.63
N LEU A 75 6.45 30.18 -7.73
CA LEU A 75 6.74 29.12 -6.77
C LEU A 75 6.43 29.49 -5.32
N LYS A 76 6.04 30.74 -5.03
CA LYS A 76 5.88 31.23 -3.65
C LYS A 76 4.81 30.52 -2.82
N THR A 77 3.86 29.83 -3.46
CA THR A 77 2.80 29.08 -2.77
C THR A 77 2.71 27.66 -3.29
N SER A 78 2.23 26.74 -2.42
CA SER A 78 2.00 25.35 -2.79
C SER A 78 1.08 25.21 -4.01
N TYR A 79 0.07 26.07 -4.13
CA TYR A 79 -0.85 26.08 -5.28
C TYR A 79 -0.12 26.43 -6.58
N ARG A 80 0.66 27.52 -6.60
CA ARG A 80 1.39 27.93 -7.80
C ARG A 80 2.49 26.92 -8.16
N GLN A 81 3.15 26.33 -7.16
CA GLN A 81 4.09 25.23 -7.36
C GLN A 81 3.44 24.04 -8.07
N SER A 82 2.25 23.62 -7.63
CA SER A 82 1.50 22.53 -8.29
C SER A 82 1.17 22.91 -9.73
N SER A 83 0.66 24.12 -9.96
CA SER A 83 0.35 24.62 -11.31
C SER A 83 1.57 24.64 -12.23
N VAL A 84 2.75 25.06 -11.74
CA VAL A 84 4.01 25.02 -12.51
C VAL A 84 4.45 23.60 -12.84
N ILE A 85 4.21 22.64 -11.94
CA ILE A 85 4.50 21.22 -12.20
C ILE A 85 3.50 20.65 -13.22
N GLU A 86 2.22 20.93 -13.07
CA GLU A 86 1.13 20.45 -13.93
C GLU A 86 1.24 20.98 -15.36
N ASN A 87 1.69 22.23 -15.53
CA ASN A 87 1.92 22.85 -16.85
C ASN A 87 3.20 22.35 -17.54
N ASN A 88 4.00 21.48 -16.91
CA ASN A 88 5.20 20.94 -17.54
C ASN A 88 4.81 19.93 -18.65
N PRO A 89 5.40 19.99 -19.86
CA PRO A 89 5.04 19.07 -20.95
C PRO A 89 5.31 17.58 -20.62
N ASN A 90 6.16 17.30 -19.64
CA ASN A 90 6.45 15.94 -19.18
C ASN A 90 5.70 15.57 -17.88
N PHE A 91 4.72 16.38 -17.48
CA PHE A 91 3.92 16.07 -16.30
C PHE A 91 3.06 14.83 -16.56
N VAL A 92 3.19 13.85 -15.66
CA VAL A 92 2.33 12.68 -15.64
C VAL A 92 1.41 12.84 -14.44
N GLN A 93 0.13 13.04 -14.70
CA GLN A 93 -0.87 13.19 -13.65
C GLN A 93 -0.87 11.92 -12.76
N PRO A 94 -0.76 12.07 -11.43
CA PRO A 94 -0.89 10.94 -10.53
C PRO A 94 -2.28 10.32 -10.68
N LEU A 95 -2.33 9.04 -11.04
CA LEU A 95 -3.57 8.27 -10.97
C LEU A 95 -4.06 8.23 -9.53
N HIS A 96 -5.33 8.61 -9.30
CA HIS A 96 -5.90 8.43 -7.97
C HIS A 96 -6.07 6.95 -7.69
N ILE A 97 -5.78 6.55 -6.45
CA ILE A 97 -5.93 5.16 -6.01
C ILE A 97 -7.38 4.68 -6.23
N ALA A 98 -8.37 5.57 -6.08
CA ALA A 98 -9.76 5.28 -6.38
C ALA A 98 -9.94 4.82 -7.84
N ASP A 99 -9.41 5.58 -8.81
CA ASP A 99 -9.50 5.26 -10.24
C ASP A 99 -8.81 3.92 -10.58
N ILE A 100 -7.68 3.64 -9.92
CA ILE A 100 -6.98 2.36 -10.09
C ILE A 100 -7.84 1.21 -9.57
N ILE A 101 -8.45 1.39 -8.39
CA ILE A 101 -9.21 0.33 -7.72
C ILE A 101 -10.51 0.03 -8.45
N THR A 102 -11.18 1.05 -9.00
CA THR A 102 -12.45 0.91 -9.72
C THR A 102 -12.27 0.51 -11.18
N SER A 103 -11.03 0.47 -11.68
CA SER A 103 -10.73 -0.04 -13.02
C SER A 103 -10.80 -1.57 -13.07
N HIS A 104 -11.12 -2.10 -14.24
CA HIS A 104 -11.14 -3.55 -14.46
C HIS A 104 -9.73 -4.13 -14.31
N PRO A 105 -9.58 -5.28 -13.65
CA PRO A 105 -8.29 -5.95 -13.54
C PRO A 105 -7.77 -6.36 -14.92
N SER A 106 -6.45 -6.32 -15.08
CA SER A 106 -5.80 -6.86 -16.28
C SER A 106 -5.83 -8.39 -16.24
N TYR A 107 -6.12 -9.03 -17.38
CA TYR A 107 -6.18 -10.49 -17.51
C TYR A 107 -5.00 -11.04 -18.31
N CYS A 108 -4.71 -12.33 -18.08
CA CYS A 108 -3.81 -13.14 -18.88
C CYS A 108 -4.05 -12.98 -20.39
N ARG A 109 -2.94 -12.83 -21.12
CA ARG A 109 -2.88 -13.07 -22.57
C ARG A 109 -1.94 -14.26 -22.76
N GLU A 110 -2.32 -15.20 -23.62
CA GLU A 110 -1.42 -16.25 -24.13
C GLU A 110 -0.91 -17.28 -23.08
N GLY A 111 -1.77 -17.73 -22.16
CA GLY A 111 -1.46 -18.87 -21.27
C GLY A 111 -0.46 -18.60 -20.14
N ILE A 112 -0.03 -17.34 -19.95
CA ILE A 112 0.84 -16.91 -18.86
C ILE A 112 0.00 -16.25 -17.76
N LEU A 113 0.03 -16.81 -16.56
CA LEU A 113 -0.64 -16.21 -15.38
C LEU A 113 0.09 -14.92 -15.00
N TYR A 114 -0.67 -13.82 -14.87
CA TYR A 114 -0.17 -12.48 -14.59
C TYR A 114 -0.51 -12.03 -13.16
N ASP A 115 -1.74 -12.29 -12.71
CA ASP A 115 -2.23 -11.86 -11.41
C ASP A 115 -3.22 -12.87 -10.79
N ILE A 116 -3.63 -12.64 -9.54
CA ILE A 116 -4.56 -13.45 -8.76
C ILE A 116 -5.92 -13.63 -9.45
N CYS A 117 -6.34 -12.64 -10.23
CA CYS A 117 -7.57 -12.69 -11.02
C CYS A 117 -7.53 -13.74 -12.15
N ASP A 118 -6.35 -14.23 -12.53
CA ASP A 118 -6.21 -15.31 -13.51
C ASP A 118 -6.54 -16.69 -12.91
N GLY A 119 -6.53 -16.81 -11.59
CA GLY A 119 -6.82 -18.03 -10.86
C GLY A 119 -8.29 -18.45 -10.92
N GLN A 120 -8.53 -19.76 -10.88
CA GLN A 120 -9.89 -20.32 -10.91
C GLN A 120 -10.75 -19.85 -9.74
N CYS A 121 -10.17 -19.71 -8.53
CA CYS A 121 -10.90 -19.22 -7.35
C CYS A 121 -11.51 -17.83 -7.57
N PHE A 122 -10.79 -16.95 -8.27
CA PHE A 122 -11.30 -15.62 -8.63
C PHE A 122 -12.38 -15.73 -9.71
N LYS A 123 -12.07 -16.44 -10.80
CA LYS A 123 -12.96 -16.58 -11.97
C LYS A 123 -14.29 -17.25 -11.65
N ASN A 124 -14.33 -18.12 -10.64
CA ASN A 124 -15.52 -18.86 -10.21
C ASN A 124 -16.26 -18.19 -9.05
N ASN A 125 -15.78 -17.05 -8.54
CA ASN A 125 -16.44 -16.35 -7.44
C ASN A 125 -17.63 -15.52 -7.97
N PRO A 126 -18.85 -15.71 -7.43
CA PRO A 126 -20.04 -15.00 -7.91
C PRO A 126 -19.92 -13.47 -7.87
N ILE A 127 -19.30 -12.92 -6.82
CA ILE A 127 -19.16 -11.45 -6.66
C ILE A 127 -18.29 -10.87 -7.78
N PHE A 128 -17.20 -11.55 -8.16
CA PHE A 128 -16.34 -11.08 -9.24
C PHE A 128 -16.90 -11.34 -10.64
N GLN A 129 -17.82 -12.29 -10.79
CA GLN A 129 -18.55 -12.53 -12.04
C GLN A 129 -19.64 -11.47 -12.26
N GLU A 130 -20.42 -11.16 -11.23
CA GLU A 130 -21.51 -10.18 -11.27
C GLU A 130 -20.98 -8.74 -11.24
N HIS A 131 -19.90 -8.51 -10.49
CA HIS A 131 -19.29 -7.19 -10.29
C HIS A 131 -17.77 -7.25 -10.61
N PRO A 132 -17.38 -7.14 -11.89
CA PRO A 132 -15.96 -7.21 -12.29
C PRO A 132 -15.05 -6.14 -11.67
N ASN A 133 -15.63 -5.01 -11.25
CA ASN A 133 -14.93 -3.92 -10.56
C ASN A 133 -14.91 -4.07 -9.03
N ALA A 134 -15.39 -5.19 -8.49
CA ALA A 134 -15.41 -5.41 -7.05
C ALA A 134 -13.99 -5.36 -6.44
N LEU A 135 -13.94 -4.91 -5.19
CA LEU A 135 -12.71 -4.86 -4.41
C LEU A 135 -12.20 -6.28 -4.18
N GLN A 136 -10.96 -6.49 -4.58
CA GLN A 136 -10.21 -7.72 -4.38
C GLN A 136 -9.46 -7.59 -3.06
N ILE A 137 -9.87 -8.32 -2.03
CA ILE A 137 -9.26 -8.19 -0.69
C ILE A 137 -8.30 -9.35 -0.48
N VAL A 138 -7.02 -9.04 -0.31
CA VAL A 138 -6.01 -10.01 0.14
C VAL A 138 -5.79 -9.78 1.63
N LEU A 139 -6.18 -10.75 2.45
CA LEU A 139 -5.93 -10.74 3.89
C LEU A 139 -4.58 -11.37 4.18
N TYR A 140 -3.90 -10.90 5.21
CA TYR A 140 -2.64 -11.46 5.69
C TYR A 140 -2.63 -11.48 7.22
N HIS A 141 -2.09 -12.54 7.82
CA HIS A 141 -1.93 -12.69 9.27
C HIS A 141 -0.50 -13.05 9.64
N ASP A 142 -0.05 -12.47 10.74
CA ASP A 142 1.28 -12.68 11.33
C ASP A 142 1.19 -12.57 12.85
N GLU A 143 1.94 -13.42 13.57
CA GLU A 143 2.07 -13.35 15.02
C GLU A 143 3.44 -12.77 15.39
N VAL A 144 3.44 -11.64 16.08
CA VAL A 144 4.67 -10.93 16.46
C VAL A 144 4.86 -10.94 17.96
N GLU A 145 6.08 -11.25 18.39
CA GLU A 145 6.51 -11.08 19.78
C GLU A 145 7.17 -9.70 19.97
N ILE A 146 6.57 -8.86 20.82
CA ILE A 146 7.06 -7.49 21.07
C ILE A 146 8.27 -7.49 22.02
N CYS A 147 8.38 -8.50 22.88
CA CYS A 147 9.45 -8.59 23.87
C CYS A 147 10.74 -9.20 23.29
N ASN A 148 11.84 -9.01 24.01
CA ASN A 148 13.11 -9.62 23.65
C ASN A 148 12.96 -11.16 23.59
N PRO A 149 13.19 -11.80 22.43
CA PRO A 149 13.03 -13.24 22.24
C PRO A 149 14.05 -14.09 23.02
N LEU A 150 14.98 -13.47 23.75
CA LEU A 150 15.99 -14.13 24.59
C LEU A 150 15.85 -13.81 26.09
N GLY A 151 14.81 -13.07 26.51
CA GLY A 151 14.62 -12.64 27.90
C GLY A 151 13.72 -13.55 28.76
N SER A 152 13.61 -13.26 30.05
CA SER A 152 12.71 -13.98 31.00
C SER A 152 11.20 -13.79 30.76
N HIS A 153 10.83 -13.01 29.72
CA HIS A 153 9.45 -12.72 29.34
C HIS A 153 9.06 -13.24 27.95
N VAL A 154 9.88 -14.13 27.36
CA VAL A 154 9.59 -14.82 26.10
C VAL A 154 8.21 -15.50 26.15
N GLY A 155 7.44 -15.37 25.06
CA GLY A 155 6.09 -15.87 24.87
C GLY A 155 4.98 -15.10 25.60
N LYS A 156 5.28 -14.10 26.45
CA LYS A 156 4.25 -13.45 27.28
C LYS A 156 3.46 -12.35 26.58
N HIS A 157 4.07 -11.70 25.59
CA HIS A 157 3.54 -10.49 24.94
C HIS A 157 3.50 -10.65 23.42
N LYS A 158 2.88 -11.75 22.97
CA LYS A 158 2.57 -12.01 21.57
C LYS A 158 1.29 -11.31 21.15
N ILE A 159 1.31 -10.79 19.93
CA ILE A 159 0.16 -10.15 19.29
C ILE A 159 -0.07 -10.74 17.90
N ASP A 160 -1.32 -10.98 17.57
CA ASP A 160 -1.78 -11.31 16.23
C ASP A 160 -2.06 -10.01 15.48
N LEU A 161 -1.44 -9.88 14.32
CA LEU A 161 -1.58 -8.75 13.43
C LEU A 161 -2.32 -9.21 12.17
N TYR A 162 -3.44 -8.55 11.90
CA TYR A 162 -4.24 -8.78 10.71
C TYR A 162 -4.06 -7.60 9.77
N TYR A 163 -3.76 -7.89 8.52
CA TYR A 163 -3.53 -6.91 7.48
C TYR A 163 -4.43 -7.18 6.28
N TYR A 164 -4.59 -6.16 5.45
CA TYR A 164 -5.15 -6.32 4.12
C TYR A 164 -4.36 -5.54 3.07
N THR A 165 -4.49 -5.96 1.82
CA THR A 165 -4.06 -5.25 0.62
C THR A 165 -5.16 -5.38 -0.42
N LEU A 166 -5.33 -4.34 -1.23
CA LEU A 166 -6.25 -4.38 -2.35
C LEU A 166 -5.55 -5.00 -3.57
N GLY A 167 -6.08 -6.12 -4.04
CA GLY A 167 -5.62 -6.84 -5.23
C GLY A 167 -5.80 -6.03 -6.52
N ASN A 168 -6.76 -5.10 -6.55
CA ASN A 168 -6.99 -4.18 -7.69
C ASN A 168 -5.77 -3.31 -8.01
N ILE A 169 -4.91 -3.06 -7.03
CA ILE A 169 -3.66 -2.33 -7.25
C ILE A 169 -2.68 -3.26 -7.96
N SER A 170 -2.12 -2.84 -9.10
CA SER A 170 -1.21 -3.68 -9.88
C SER A 170 -0.09 -4.32 -9.03
N PRO A 171 0.36 -5.55 -9.37
CA PRO A 171 1.38 -6.28 -8.61
C PRO A 171 2.62 -5.45 -8.25
N LYS A 172 3.12 -4.67 -9.21
CA LYS A 172 4.25 -3.72 -9.07
C LYS A 172 4.13 -2.78 -7.86
N HIS A 173 2.90 -2.34 -7.57
CA HIS A 173 2.64 -1.31 -6.57
C HIS A 173 2.16 -1.90 -5.24
N ARG A 174 1.39 -2.99 -5.26
CA ARG A 174 0.82 -3.59 -4.05
C ARG A 174 1.85 -4.31 -3.17
N SER A 175 3.01 -4.71 -3.70
CA SER A 175 4.10 -5.31 -2.90
C SER A 175 4.88 -4.29 -2.04
N LYS A 176 4.56 -2.99 -2.11
CA LYS A 176 5.19 -1.97 -1.26
C LYS A 176 4.49 -1.94 0.10
N LEU A 177 5.25 -1.76 1.18
CA LEU A 177 4.72 -1.63 2.55
C LEU A 177 3.57 -0.61 2.67
N ARG A 178 3.60 0.49 1.90
CA ARG A 178 2.54 1.51 1.90
C ARG A 178 1.15 1.00 1.47
N ALA A 179 1.09 -0.09 0.71
CA ALA A 179 -0.13 -0.71 0.22
C ALA A 179 -0.70 -1.75 1.19
N ILE A 180 0.11 -2.21 2.14
CA ILE A 180 -0.30 -3.11 3.23
C ILE A 180 -0.91 -2.26 4.34
N ARG A 181 -2.16 -2.53 4.68
CA ARG A 181 -2.93 -1.80 5.67
C ARG A 181 -3.18 -2.69 6.87
N LEU A 182 -2.96 -2.16 8.06
CA LEU A 182 -3.33 -2.83 9.30
C LEU A 182 -4.86 -2.85 9.42
N LEU A 183 -5.41 -4.03 9.68
CA LEU A 183 -6.84 -4.26 9.84
C LEU A 183 -7.21 -4.41 11.32
N ALA A 184 -6.47 -5.24 12.06
CA ALA A 184 -6.72 -5.48 13.47
C ALA A 184 -5.44 -5.90 14.21
N ILE A 185 -5.41 -5.64 15.52
CA ILE A 185 -4.39 -6.11 16.46
C ILE A 185 -5.11 -6.82 17.59
N VAL A 186 -4.66 -8.02 17.93
CA VAL A 186 -5.25 -8.83 18.99
C VAL A 186 -4.14 -9.41 19.84
N LYS A 187 -4.34 -9.55 21.15
CA LYS A 187 -3.38 -10.27 21.99
C LYS A 187 -3.52 -11.76 21.73
N ALA A 188 -2.42 -12.48 21.54
CA ALA A 188 -2.45 -13.92 21.32
C ALA A 188 -3.18 -14.67 22.45
N LYS A 189 -3.07 -14.18 23.70
CA LYS A 189 -3.82 -14.72 24.85
C LYS A 189 -5.33 -14.63 24.70
N ASP A 190 -5.83 -13.58 24.06
CA ASP A 190 -7.26 -13.41 23.82
C ASP A 190 -7.70 -14.33 22.67
N VAL A 191 -6.86 -14.52 21.64
CA VAL A 191 -7.10 -15.52 20.60
C VAL A 191 -7.19 -16.92 21.19
N SER A 192 -6.24 -17.33 22.04
CA SER A 192 -6.27 -18.64 22.72
C SER A 192 -7.48 -18.82 23.65
N LYS A 193 -7.98 -17.73 24.25
CA LYS A 193 -9.10 -17.79 25.19
C LYS A 193 -10.47 -17.81 24.51
N TYR A 194 -10.62 -17.03 23.45
CA TYR A 194 -11.92 -16.78 22.81
C TYR A 194 -12.09 -17.44 21.45
N GLY A 195 -11.01 -17.94 20.86
CA GLY A 195 -10.96 -18.53 19.52
C GLY A 195 -10.93 -17.48 18.41
N GLN A 196 -10.26 -17.80 17.30
CA GLN A 196 -10.14 -16.90 16.15
C GLN A 196 -11.50 -16.47 15.58
N LYS A 197 -12.46 -17.40 15.49
CA LYS A 197 -13.80 -17.13 14.94
C LYS A 197 -14.44 -15.92 15.62
N LYS A 198 -14.43 -15.88 16.95
CA LYS A 198 -15.06 -14.79 17.72
C LYS A 198 -14.32 -13.46 17.55
N ILE A 199 -12.99 -13.52 17.44
CA ILE A 199 -12.13 -12.35 17.21
C ILE A 199 -12.36 -11.77 15.81
N LEU A 200 -12.56 -12.63 14.80
CA LEU A 200 -12.75 -12.25 13.40
C LEU A 200 -14.20 -11.90 13.04
N THR A 201 -15.18 -12.24 13.87
CA THR A 201 -16.60 -11.94 13.62
C THR A 201 -16.87 -10.50 13.15
N PRO A 202 -16.30 -9.44 13.77
CA PRO A 202 -16.54 -8.07 13.29
C PRO A 202 -16.06 -7.84 11.86
N ILE A 203 -14.88 -8.38 11.52
CA ILE A 203 -14.31 -8.29 10.16
C ILE A 203 -15.18 -9.05 9.17
N LEU A 204 -15.64 -10.25 9.54
CA LEU A 204 -16.53 -11.05 8.68
C LEU A 204 -17.86 -10.33 8.40
N ASN A 205 -18.42 -9.65 9.40
CA ASN A 205 -19.64 -8.86 9.22
C ASN A 205 -19.42 -7.69 8.26
N ASP A 206 -18.31 -6.98 8.35
CA ASP A 206 -17.98 -5.89 7.42
C ASP A 206 -17.71 -6.40 6.00
N LEU A 207 -17.03 -7.54 5.87
CA LEU A 207 -16.85 -8.21 4.57
C LEU A 207 -18.19 -8.64 3.96
N GLN A 208 -19.12 -9.14 4.77
CA GLN A 208 -20.46 -9.51 4.30
C GLN A 208 -21.26 -8.28 3.85
N ARG A 209 -21.16 -7.15 4.57
CA ARG A 209 -21.77 -5.89 4.16
C ARG A 209 -21.22 -5.42 2.82
N LEU A 210 -19.89 -5.49 2.64
CA LEU A 210 -19.24 -5.12 1.38
C LEU A 210 -19.58 -6.08 0.23
N ALA A 211 -19.68 -7.38 0.51
CA ALA A 211 -20.09 -8.39 -0.47
C ALA A 211 -21.51 -8.17 -1.00
N ASN A 212 -22.41 -7.61 -0.18
CA ASN A 212 -23.77 -7.25 -0.57
C ASN A 212 -23.89 -5.86 -1.22
N GLY A 213 -22.77 -5.16 -1.42
CA GLY A 213 -22.74 -3.79 -1.93
C GLY A 213 -22.79 -2.76 -0.80
N TYR A 214 -21.88 -1.77 -0.86
CA TYR A 214 -21.82 -0.67 0.09
C TYR A 214 -21.56 0.66 -0.63
N THR A 215 -22.36 1.67 -0.30
CA THR A 215 -22.21 3.02 -0.88
C THR A 215 -21.17 3.84 -0.12
N PHE A 216 -20.07 4.13 -0.80
CA PHE A 216 -19.03 5.05 -0.34
C PHE A 216 -19.28 6.46 -0.87
N ILE A 217 -18.89 7.48 -0.10
CA ILE A 217 -18.86 8.86 -0.59
C ILE A 217 -17.40 9.19 -0.94
N ILE A 218 -17.09 9.24 -2.23
CA ILE A 218 -15.74 9.52 -2.73
C ILE A 218 -15.79 10.86 -3.46
N ASN A 219 -15.03 11.85 -2.97
CA ASN A 219 -15.02 13.21 -3.50
C ASN A 219 -16.43 13.83 -3.64
N GLY A 220 -17.31 13.55 -2.68
CA GLY A 220 -18.70 14.03 -2.68
C GLY A 220 -19.65 13.25 -3.61
N THR A 221 -19.15 12.25 -4.34
CA THR A 221 -19.97 11.40 -5.22
C THR A 221 -20.28 10.07 -4.52
N PRO A 222 -21.56 9.63 -4.47
CA PRO A 222 -21.91 8.30 -3.99
C PRO A 222 -21.47 7.27 -5.03
N ILE A 223 -20.67 6.29 -4.60
CA ILE A 223 -20.19 5.18 -5.42
C ILE A 223 -20.51 3.89 -4.67
N GLU A 224 -21.35 3.04 -5.27
CA GLU A 224 -21.61 1.71 -4.76
C GLU A 224 -20.49 0.77 -5.16
N LEU A 225 -19.90 0.09 -4.17
CA LEU A 225 -18.82 -0.88 -4.39
C LEU A 225 -19.17 -2.20 -3.74
N PHE A 226 -18.82 -3.27 -4.45
CA PHE A 226 -18.84 -4.64 -3.97
C PHE A 226 -17.41 -5.07 -3.63
N GLY A 227 -17.25 -6.14 -2.87
CA GLY A 227 -15.92 -6.65 -2.56
C GLY A 227 -15.93 -8.04 -1.95
N ALA A 228 -14.87 -8.79 -2.20
CA ALA A 228 -14.71 -10.12 -1.66
C ALA A 228 -13.23 -10.43 -1.35
N VAL A 229 -13.02 -11.37 -0.43
CA VAL A 229 -11.69 -11.89 -0.12
C VAL A 229 -11.25 -12.85 -1.22
N VAL A 230 -10.12 -12.55 -1.86
CA VAL A 230 -9.54 -13.39 -2.92
C VAL A 230 -8.49 -14.35 -2.40
N SER A 231 -7.84 -14.00 -1.29
CA SER A 231 -6.80 -14.83 -0.68
C SER A 231 -6.59 -14.45 0.77
N CYS A 232 -6.34 -15.48 1.57
CA CYS A 232 -5.93 -15.39 2.96
C CYS A 232 -4.48 -15.88 3.04
N LEU A 233 -3.54 -14.99 3.31
CA LEU A 233 -2.10 -15.24 3.32
C LEU A 233 -1.54 -15.27 4.76
N GLY A 234 -0.40 -15.92 4.93
CA GLY A 234 0.29 -16.05 6.20
C GLY A 234 1.51 -16.95 6.03
N ASP A 235 2.32 -17.04 7.08
CA ASP A 235 3.36 -18.06 7.17
C ASP A 235 2.74 -19.45 7.40
N THR A 236 3.56 -20.48 7.64
CA THR A 236 3.02 -21.85 7.78
C THR A 236 2.12 -21.97 9.01
N GLU A 237 2.50 -21.35 10.13
CA GLU A 237 1.74 -21.42 11.38
C GLU A 237 0.41 -20.66 11.25
N GLY A 238 0.43 -19.43 10.76
CA GLY A 238 -0.77 -18.62 10.54
C GLY A 238 -1.74 -19.24 9.54
N GLN A 239 -1.23 -19.82 8.44
CA GLN A 239 -2.06 -20.54 7.46
C GLN A 239 -2.69 -21.80 8.04
N HIS A 240 -1.97 -22.53 8.89
CA HIS A 240 -2.53 -23.68 9.58
C HIS A 240 -3.59 -23.27 10.59
N GLN A 241 -3.35 -22.18 11.33
CA GLN A 241 -4.32 -21.65 12.28
C GLN A 241 -5.64 -21.26 11.58
N TRP A 242 -5.56 -20.48 10.49
CA TRP A 242 -6.74 -20.09 9.70
C TRP A 242 -7.43 -21.25 9.01
N GLY A 243 -6.66 -22.26 8.61
CA GLY A 243 -7.17 -23.46 7.98
C GLY A 243 -7.59 -24.55 8.97
N CYS A 244 -7.69 -24.27 10.28
CA CYS A 244 -8.06 -25.27 11.28
C CYS A 244 -7.17 -26.54 11.25
N PHE A 245 -5.90 -26.37 10.87
CA PHE A 245 -4.88 -27.42 10.91
C PHE A 245 -4.02 -27.26 12.16
N LYS A 246 -3.35 -28.35 12.54
CA LYS A 246 -2.36 -28.33 13.62
C LYS A 246 -1.24 -27.33 13.32
N VAL A 247 -1.20 -26.23 14.06
CA VAL A 247 -0.28 -25.10 13.87
C VAL A 247 1.18 -25.55 13.90
N LYS A 248 1.58 -26.32 14.92
CA LYS A 248 2.94 -26.86 15.04
C LYS A 248 3.12 -28.13 14.21
N VAL A 249 3.69 -27.97 13.02
CA VAL A 249 3.84 -29.03 12.02
C VAL A 249 4.72 -30.21 12.45
N GLY A 250 5.60 -30.05 13.44
CA GLY A 250 6.58 -31.06 13.85
C GLY A 250 6.00 -32.46 14.09
N TRP A 251 4.83 -32.53 14.72
CA TRP A 251 4.16 -33.78 15.08
C TRP A 251 2.87 -34.07 14.32
N ALA A 252 2.54 -33.26 13.30
CA ALA A 252 1.37 -33.51 12.46
C ALA A 252 1.60 -34.77 11.60
N HIS A 253 0.64 -35.69 11.60
CA HIS A 253 0.67 -36.89 10.75
C HIS A 253 0.62 -36.51 9.27
N GLN A 254 -0.29 -35.59 8.91
CA GLN A 254 -0.39 -34.97 7.60
C GLN A 254 0.02 -33.50 7.71
N LYS A 255 1.20 -33.16 7.19
CA LYS A 255 1.81 -31.82 7.40
C LYS A 255 1.38 -30.79 6.37
N CYS A 256 0.90 -31.22 5.20
CA CYS A 256 0.54 -30.35 4.10
C CYS A 256 -0.96 -30.01 4.14
N ARG A 257 -1.30 -28.72 4.04
CA ARG A 257 -2.69 -28.25 3.92
C ARG A 257 -3.37 -28.64 2.60
N ASN A 258 -2.60 -28.83 1.53
CA ASN A 258 -3.13 -29.13 0.19
C ASN A 258 -3.31 -30.62 -0.09
N CYS A 259 -2.47 -31.50 0.48
CA CYS A 259 -2.51 -32.94 0.22
C CYS A 259 -2.41 -33.79 1.49
N LEU A 260 -2.79 -35.06 1.38
CA LEU A 260 -2.84 -36.02 2.49
C LEU A 260 -1.48 -36.69 2.76
N CYS A 261 -0.37 -36.05 2.38
CA CYS A 261 0.96 -36.66 2.49
C CYS A 261 1.37 -36.88 3.95
N THR A 262 1.96 -38.04 4.23
CA THR A 262 2.64 -38.29 5.50
C THR A 262 4.07 -37.78 5.47
N PHE A 263 4.70 -37.65 6.64
CA PHE A 263 6.12 -37.31 6.71
C PHE A 263 7.00 -38.23 5.86
N VAL A 264 6.74 -39.54 5.88
CA VAL A 264 7.49 -40.53 5.07
C VAL A 264 7.28 -40.28 3.58
N ASN A 265 6.03 -40.06 3.14
CA ASN A 265 5.76 -39.78 1.72
C ASN A 265 6.46 -38.51 1.23
N MET A 266 6.54 -37.46 2.07
CA MET A 266 7.21 -36.20 1.75
C MET A 266 8.73 -36.34 1.56
N GLN A 267 9.37 -37.34 2.18
CA GLN A 267 10.81 -37.58 1.98
C GLN A 267 11.10 -38.30 0.64
N GLN A 268 10.09 -38.95 0.06
CA GLN A 268 10.24 -39.85 -1.08
C GLN A 268 9.66 -39.30 -2.38
N ASN A 269 8.75 -38.34 -2.31
CA ASN A 269 8.01 -37.81 -3.45
C ASN A 269 8.11 -36.29 -3.48
N PHE A 270 8.18 -35.72 -4.68
CA PHE A 270 8.42 -34.29 -4.85
C PHE A 270 7.50 -33.63 -5.90
N ARG A 271 6.65 -34.43 -6.56
CA ARG A 271 5.67 -33.92 -7.53
C ARG A 271 4.26 -34.04 -6.97
N ASP A 272 3.45 -33.02 -7.20
CA ASP A 272 2.07 -32.96 -6.75
C ASP A 272 1.23 -34.17 -7.19
N SER A 273 1.46 -34.64 -8.42
CA SER A 273 0.82 -35.84 -8.99
C SER A 273 1.11 -37.14 -8.24
N GLN A 274 2.10 -37.16 -7.34
CA GLN A 274 2.43 -38.31 -6.50
C GLN A 274 1.72 -38.29 -5.15
N PHE A 275 0.96 -37.23 -4.86
CA PHE A 275 0.23 -37.06 -3.61
C PHE A 275 -1.27 -37.04 -3.85
N THR A 276 -2.02 -37.68 -2.95
CA THR A 276 -3.47 -37.54 -2.91
C THR A 276 -3.84 -36.15 -2.42
N GLN A 277 -4.45 -35.35 -3.29
CA GLN A 277 -4.96 -34.02 -2.94
C GLN A 277 -6.08 -34.12 -1.91
N ARG A 278 -6.13 -33.16 -0.98
CA ARG A 278 -7.20 -33.08 0.01
C ARG A 278 -8.41 -32.41 -0.61
N SER A 279 -9.52 -33.13 -0.58
CA SER A 279 -10.82 -32.58 -0.94
C SER A 279 -11.43 -31.76 0.20
N VAL A 280 -12.38 -30.91 -0.14
CA VAL A 280 -13.15 -30.11 0.82
C VAL A 280 -13.94 -31.01 1.77
N GLU A 281 -14.51 -32.11 1.27
CA GLU A 281 -15.27 -33.07 2.06
C GLU A 281 -14.38 -33.80 3.08
N GLN A 282 -13.16 -34.16 2.68
CA GLN A 282 -12.18 -34.75 3.60
C GLN A 282 -11.73 -33.75 4.66
N TYR A 283 -11.48 -32.50 4.26
CA TYR A 283 -11.14 -31.43 5.17
C TYR A 283 -12.22 -31.25 6.25
N HIS A 284 -13.50 -31.10 5.85
CA HIS A 284 -14.60 -30.94 6.80
C HIS A 284 -14.74 -32.13 7.75
N ARG A 285 -14.65 -33.36 7.23
CA ARG A 285 -14.67 -34.56 8.08
C ARG A 285 -13.54 -34.55 9.11
N GLN A 286 -12.33 -34.16 8.70
CA GLN A 286 -11.18 -34.08 9.60
C GLN A 286 -11.38 -33.01 10.68
N CYS A 287 -11.94 -31.85 10.34
CA CYS A 287 -12.30 -30.84 11.33
C CYS A 287 -13.35 -31.37 12.33
N ASP A 288 -14.41 -32.01 11.84
CA ASP A 288 -15.47 -32.60 12.67
C ASP A 288 -14.91 -33.67 13.63
N ASP A 289 -13.99 -34.51 13.16
CA ASP A 289 -13.35 -35.56 13.96
C ASP A 289 -12.49 -34.96 15.09
N ILE A 290 -11.82 -33.82 14.83
CA ILE A 290 -11.04 -33.09 15.84
C ILE A 290 -11.97 -32.45 16.89
N GLU A 291 -13.07 -31.82 16.46
CA GLU A 291 -14.06 -31.24 17.36
C GLU A 291 -14.74 -32.28 18.26
N ARG A 292 -14.85 -33.53 17.81
CA ARG A 292 -15.38 -34.67 18.58
C ARG A 292 -14.31 -35.42 19.38
N GLY A 293 -13.10 -34.89 19.45
CA GLY A 293 -11.98 -35.49 20.15
C GLY A 293 -12.29 -35.77 21.63
N PRO A 294 -11.73 -36.85 22.21
CA PRO A 294 -12.10 -37.33 23.54
C PRO A 294 -11.66 -36.44 24.72
N ASN A 295 -10.87 -35.38 24.48
CA ASN A 295 -10.39 -34.50 25.54
C ASN A 295 -10.13 -33.06 25.04
N ASP A 296 -10.17 -32.11 25.98
CA ASP A 296 -9.99 -30.68 25.72
C ASP A 296 -8.61 -30.34 25.12
N GLU A 297 -7.60 -31.20 25.29
CA GLU A 297 -6.29 -31.00 24.67
C GLU A 297 -6.32 -31.22 23.15
N ILE A 298 -7.10 -32.20 22.67
CA ILE A 298 -7.30 -32.42 21.23
C ILE A 298 -8.15 -31.29 20.62
N MET A 299 -9.12 -30.75 21.38
CA MET A 299 -9.96 -29.65 20.92
C MET A 299 -9.25 -28.28 20.90
N LYS A 300 -8.17 -28.10 21.69
CA LYS A 300 -7.35 -26.86 21.75
C LYS A 300 -6.30 -26.72 20.65
N ASP A 301 -6.11 -27.74 19.81
CA ASP A 301 -5.20 -27.70 18.65
C ASP A 301 -5.82 -27.00 17.42
N LEU A 302 -7.04 -26.45 17.58
CA LEU A 302 -7.74 -25.52 16.66
C LEU A 302 -7.58 -24.07 17.14
#